data_AF-A0A1M4YQE0-F1
#
_entry.id   AF-A0A1M4YQE0-F1
#
_cell.length_a   1.000
_cell.length_b   1.000
_cell.length_c   1.000
_cell.angle_alpha   90.00
_cell.angle_beta   90.00
_cell.angle_gamma   90.00
#
_symmetry.space_group_name_H-M   'P 1'
#
loop_
_entity.id
_entity.type
_entity.pdbx_description
1 polymer ?
#
loop_
_entity_poly.entity_id
_entity_poly.type
_entity_poly.pdbx_seq_one_letter_code
_entity_poly.pdbx_strand_id
1 'polypeptide(L)'
;MEEIVEAEKSTAAGAHPQQPFVILAQPGLFDPSRAPSGKHTAWAYCHVPNGSTVDMTTRIENQVERFAPGFKERILGRHVMNTVDMEKYNPNYIGGDINGGIIDIRQLFTRPALRWSPYKTSAKGIYLCSSSTPPGGGVHGMCGYHAAKRAMKDVFGINARLPSPK
;
A
#
# COMPACT_ATOMS: atom_id res chain seq x y z
N MET A 1 4.01 -21.86 -4.84
CA MET A 1 3.19 -20.78 -5.44
C MET A 1 1.70 -20.99 -5.14
N GLU A 2 1.19 -22.21 -5.19
CA GLU A 2 -0.20 -22.56 -4.85
C GLU A 2 -0.66 -22.04 -3.46
N GLU A 3 0.16 -22.21 -2.41
CA GLU A 3 -0.13 -21.69 -1.05
C GLU A 3 -0.44 -20.18 -1.04
N ILE A 4 0.29 -19.38 -1.83
CA ILE A 4 0.07 -17.93 -1.96
C ILE A 4 -1.26 -17.66 -2.67
N VAL A 5 -1.52 -18.36 -3.77
CA VAL A 5 -2.77 -18.21 -4.55
C VAL A 5 -3.98 -18.57 -3.69
N GLU A 6 -3.89 -19.60 -2.86
CA GLU A 6 -4.97 -20.02 -1.98
C GLU A 6 -5.17 -19.04 -0.81
N ALA A 7 -4.09 -18.55 -0.20
CA ALA A 7 -4.18 -17.52 0.85
C ALA A 7 -4.84 -16.23 0.34
N GLU A 8 -4.47 -15.76 -0.86
CA GLU A 8 -5.04 -14.57 -1.48
C GLU A 8 -6.52 -14.76 -1.87
N LYS A 9 -6.89 -15.93 -2.42
CA LYS A 9 -8.29 -16.28 -2.68
C LYS A 9 -9.12 -16.33 -1.40
N SER A 10 -8.58 -16.93 -0.33
CA SER A 10 -9.22 -17.02 0.97
C SER A 10 -9.52 -15.64 1.55
N THR A 11 -8.54 -14.72 1.49
CA THR A 11 -8.71 -13.32 1.88
C THR A 11 -9.74 -12.59 1.00
N ALA A 12 -9.70 -12.78 -0.32
CA ALA A 12 -10.68 -12.19 -1.25
C ALA A 12 -12.11 -12.70 -1.02
N ALA A 13 -12.27 -13.92 -0.49
CA ALA A 13 -13.54 -14.49 -0.06
C ALA A 13 -13.98 -14.05 1.35
N GLY A 14 -13.24 -13.15 2.00
CA GLY A 14 -13.59 -12.61 3.32
C GLY A 14 -13.07 -13.41 4.52
N ALA A 15 -12.21 -14.41 4.30
CA ALA A 15 -11.62 -15.22 5.36
C ALA A 15 -10.19 -14.77 5.74
N HIS A 16 -9.62 -15.42 6.76
CA HIS A 16 -8.23 -15.17 7.20
C HIS A 16 -7.43 -16.47 7.08
N PRO A 17 -6.45 -16.55 6.16
CA PRO A 17 -5.62 -17.75 6.01
C PRO A 17 -4.74 -17.99 7.25
N GLN A 18 -4.50 -19.26 7.60
CA GLN A 18 -3.60 -19.62 8.71
C GLN A 18 -2.12 -19.45 8.33
N GLN A 19 -1.81 -19.66 7.05
CA GLN A 19 -0.51 -19.40 6.41
C GLN A 19 -0.72 -18.25 5.41
N PRO A 20 -0.70 -16.98 5.86
CA PRO A 20 -0.86 -15.85 4.96
C PRO A 20 0.32 -15.71 4.00
N PHE A 21 0.08 -15.08 2.85
CA PHE A 21 1.16 -14.45 2.10
C PHE A 21 1.67 -13.24 2.91
N VAL A 22 2.97 -13.24 3.21
CA VAL A 22 3.62 -12.19 4.01
C VAL A 22 4.61 -11.45 3.14
N ILE A 23 4.44 -10.14 3.03
CA ILE A 23 5.47 -9.23 2.52
C ILE A 23 6.27 -8.75 3.71
N LEU A 24 7.59 -8.96 3.69
CA LEU A 24 8.51 -8.60 4.76
C LEU A 24 9.69 -7.78 4.20
N ALA A 25 10.08 -6.74 4.93
CA ALA A 25 11.21 -5.88 4.62
C ALA A 25 12.08 -5.62 5.85
N GLN A 26 13.40 -5.61 5.66
CA GLN A 26 14.39 -5.30 6.70
C GLN A 26 15.17 -4.02 6.32
N PRO A 27 14.59 -2.82 6.51
CA PRO A 27 15.21 -1.56 6.07
C PRO A 27 16.56 -1.28 6.72
N GLY A 28 16.84 -1.86 7.90
CA GLY A 28 18.12 -1.72 8.61
C GLY A 28 19.35 -2.26 7.88
N LEU A 29 19.18 -3.01 6.77
CA LEU A 29 20.27 -3.43 5.89
C LEU A 29 20.75 -2.32 4.95
N PHE A 30 19.91 -1.30 4.70
CA PHE A 30 20.20 -0.18 3.79
C PHE A 30 20.37 1.15 4.55
N ASP A 31 19.68 1.30 5.68
CA ASP A 31 19.81 2.44 6.58
C ASP A 31 20.00 1.94 8.03
N PRO A 32 21.24 1.84 8.51
CA PRO A 32 21.53 1.41 9.89
C PRO A 32 20.96 2.33 10.97
N SER A 33 20.59 3.58 10.66
CA SER A 33 20.00 4.51 11.65
C SER A 33 18.60 4.11 12.09
N ARG A 34 17.94 3.19 11.36
CA ARG A 34 16.59 2.68 11.64
C ARG A 34 16.49 1.88 12.94
N ALA A 35 17.60 1.39 13.48
CA ALA A 35 17.63 0.55 14.69
C ALA A 35 18.85 0.86 15.58
N PRO A 36 18.80 0.55 16.88
CA PRO A 36 19.98 0.60 17.75
C PRO A 36 21.10 -0.31 17.24
N SER A 37 22.35 0.00 17.61
CA SER A 37 23.53 -0.79 17.19
C SER A 37 23.38 -2.29 17.49
N GLY A 38 23.69 -3.12 16.50
CA GLY A 38 23.54 -4.58 16.58
C GLY A 38 22.09 -5.11 16.55
N LYS A 39 21.10 -4.25 16.25
CA LYS A 39 19.68 -4.61 16.11
C LYS A 39 19.18 -4.33 14.69
N HIS A 40 17.98 -4.83 14.38
CA HIS A 40 17.30 -4.58 13.11
C HIS A 40 15.83 -4.21 13.33
N THR A 41 15.30 -3.38 12.45
CA THR A 41 13.85 -3.22 12.25
C THR A 41 13.39 -4.21 11.20
N ALA A 42 12.33 -4.96 11.48
CA ALA A 42 11.54 -5.65 10.47
C ALA A 42 10.19 -4.93 10.31
N TRP A 43 9.70 -4.85 9.08
CA TRP A 43 8.33 -4.45 8.76
C TRP A 43 7.69 -5.57 7.95
N ALA A 44 6.48 -5.97 8.30
CA ALA A 44 5.76 -7.01 7.57
C ALA A 44 4.26 -6.76 7.58
N TYR A 45 3.57 -7.24 6.55
CA TYR A 45 2.10 -7.30 6.51
C TYR A 45 1.63 -8.50 5.69
N CYS A 46 0.35 -8.84 5.84
CA CYS A 46 -0.38 -9.72 4.95
C CYS A 46 -1.70 -9.06 4.54
N HIS A 47 -2.33 -9.55 3.48
CA HIS A 47 -3.68 -9.12 3.13
C HIS A 47 -4.73 -9.70 4.09
N VAL A 48 -5.74 -8.88 4.38
CA VAL A 48 -6.93 -9.22 5.18
C VAL A 48 -8.18 -8.63 4.52
N PRO A 49 -9.39 -9.11 4.84
CA PRO A 49 -10.62 -8.50 4.36
C PRO A 49 -10.71 -7.01 4.77
N ASN A 50 -11.33 -6.19 3.91
CA ASN A 50 -11.51 -4.76 4.19
C ASN A 50 -12.27 -4.54 5.51
N GLY A 51 -11.79 -3.64 6.36
CA GLY A 51 -12.37 -3.36 7.68
C GLY A 51 -12.10 -4.44 8.74
N SER A 52 -11.23 -5.43 8.48
CA SER A 52 -10.96 -6.49 9.46
C SER A 52 -10.12 -6.05 10.67
N THR A 53 -10.67 -6.31 11.86
CA THR A 53 -10.03 -6.10 13.15
C THR A 53 -9.24 -7.31 13.68
N VAL A 54 -9.12 -8.39 12.91
CA VAL A 54 -8.43 -9.62 13.33
C VAL A 54 -6.92 -9.38 13.42
N ASP A 55 -6.35 -9.68 14.60
CA ASP A 55 -4.90 -9.64 14.77
C ASP A 55 -4.23 -10.85 14.06
N MET A 56 -3.45 -10.55 13.03
CA MET A 56 -2.70 -11.52 12.24
C MET A 56 -1.27 -11.72 12.73
N THR A 57 -0.82 -11.02 13.77
CA THR A 57 0.57 -11.01 14.26
C THR A 57 1.13 -12.42 14.44
N THR A 58 0.47 -13.28 15.20
CA THR A 58 0.93 -14.66 15.43
C THR A 58 1.06 -15.47 14.15
N ARG A 59 0.19 -15.24 13.14
CA ARG A 59 0.24 -15.95 11.86
C ARG A 59 1.36 -15.45 10.96
N ILE A 60 1.61 -14.14 10.98
CA ILE A 60 2.77 -13.53 10.33
C ILE A 60 4.07 -14.04 10.98
N GLU A 61 4.18 -13.97 12.31
CA GLU A 61 5.34 -14.48 13.06
C GLU A 61 5.55 -15.99 12.83
N ASN A 62 4.48 -16.81 12.78
CA ASN A 62 4.55 -18.24 12.44
C ASN A 62 5.09 -18.48 11.03
N GLN A 63 4.62 -17.71 10.04
CA GLN A 63 5.02 -17.89 8.65
C GLN A 63 6.47 -17.44 8.43
N VAL A 64 6.95 -16.39 9.13
CA VAL A 64 8.38 -16.02 9.12
C VAL A 64 9.23 -17.10 9.80
N GLU A 65 8.84 -17.56 10.99
CA GLU A 65 9.54 -18.61 11.76
C GLU A 65 9.75 -19.90 10.96
N ARG A 66 8.77 -20.29 10.13
CA ARG A 66 8.85 -21.45 9.22
C ARG A 66 10.01 -21.36 8.20
N PHE A 67 10.41 -20.15 7.81
CA PHE A 67 11.49 -19.92 6.84
C PHE A 67 12.77 -19.35 7.48
N ALA A 68 12.68 -18.80 8.69
CA ALA A 68 13.80 -18.31 9.49
C ALA A 68 13.66 -18.78 10.95
N PRO A 69 14.03 -20.04 11.25
CA PRO A 69 13.93 -20.59 12.60
C PRO A 69 14.78 -19.81 13.62
N GLY A 70 14.22 -19.59 14.81
CA GLY A 70 14.81 -18.73 15.84
C GLY A 70 14.47 -17.25 15.67
N PHE A 71 13.49 -16.88 14.82
CA PHE A 71 13.11 -15.50 14.55
C PHE A 71 12.37 -14.88 15.74
N LYS A 72 11.39 -15.60 16.30
CA LYS A 72 10.55 -15.12 17.41
C LYS A 72 11.36 -14.78 18.66
N GLU A 73 12.39 -15.55 18.95
CA GLU A 73 13.33 -15.36 20.05
C GLU A 73 14.17 -14.08 19.90
N ARG A 74 14.19 -13.45 18.72
CA ARG A 74 14.87 -12.16 18.47
C ARG A 74 13.94 -10.96 18.53
N ILE A 75 12.62 -11.15 18.69
CA ILE A 75 11.65 -10.05 18.77
C ILE A 75 11.77 -9.37 20.15
N LEU A 76 12.39 -8.19 20.17
CA LEU A 76 12.54 -7.37 21.39
C LEU A 76 11.28 -6.54 21.72
N GLY A 77 10.44 -6.32 20.71
CA GLY A 77 9.23 -5.50 20.80
C GLY A 77 8.52 -5.50 19.45
N ARG A 78 7.21 -5.24 19.47
CA ARG A 78 6.36 -5.19 18.28
C ARG A 78 5.41 -3.99 18.35
N HIS A 79 5.05 -3.46 17.18
CA HIS A 79 3.98 -2.50 17.01
C HIS A 79 3.04 -3.07 15.95
N VAL A 80 1.75 -3.15 16.26
CA VAL A 80 0.73 -3.84 15.46
C VAL A 80 -0.35 -2.83 15.10
N MET A 81 -0.85 -2.91 13.86
CA MET A 81 -1.99 -2.11 13.39
C MET A 81 -2.92 -3.04 12.60
N ASN A 82 -4.20 -3.08 12.98
CA ASN A 82 -5.23 -3.67 12.14
C ASN A 82 -5.75 -2.62 11.12
N THR A 83 -6.77 -2.98 10.32
CA THR A 83 -7.30 -2.06 9.30
C THR A 83 -7.88 -0.77 9.87
N VAL A 84 -8.50 -0.83 11.05
CA VAL A 84 -9.10 0.33 11.74
C VAL A 84 -8.00 1.26 12.27
N ASP A 85 -6.88 0.72 12.73
CA ASP A 85 -5.74 1.53 13.15
C ASP A 85 -5.00 2.16 11.96
N MET A 86 -4.96 1.47 10.82
CA MET A 86 -4.50 2.04 9.53
C MET A 86 -5.39 3.19 9.05
N GLU A 87 -6.72 3.08 9.19
CA GLU A 87 -7.66 4.16 8.86
C GLU A 87 -7.54 5.35 9.83
N LYS A 88 -7.36 5.11 11.14
CA LYS A 88 -7.06 6.18 12.11
C LYS A 88 -5.75 6.91 11.80
N TYR A 89 -4.72 6.16 11.38
CA TYR A 89 -3.42 6.72 11.02
C TYR A 89 -3.49 7.60 9.77
N ASN A 90 -4.27 7.19 8.76
CA ASN A 90 -4.54 7.99 7.58
C ASN A 90 -6.01 7.79 7.16
N PRO A 91 -6.90 8.79 7.38
CA PRO A 91 -8.33 8.70 7.04
C PRO A 91 -8.65 8.46 5.55
N ASN A 92 -7.66 8.46 4.66
CA ASN A 92 -7.85 8.04 3.27
C ASN A 92 -7.84 6.50 3.11
N TYR A 93 -7.35 5.75 4.10
CA TYR A 93 -7.25 4.28 4.07
C TYR A 93 -8.52 3.63 4.65
N ILE A 94 -9.68 3.92 4.03
CA ILE A 94 -10.97 3.39 4.48
C ILE A 94 -10.96 1.85 4.49
N GLY A 95 -11.30 1.25 5.63
CA GLY A 95 -11.21 -0.17 5.88
C GLY A 95 -9.77 -0.73 5.77
N GLY A 96 -8.76 0.11 6.00
CA GLY A 96 -7.33 -0.22 5.93
C GLY A 96 -6.73 -0.25 4.52
N ASP A 97 -7.47 0.15 3.49
CA ASP A 97 -7.03 0.03 2.09
C ASP A 97 -6.05 1.15 1.68
N ILE A 98 -4.76 0.81 1.62
CA ILE A 98 -3.67 1.71 1.22
C ILE A 98 -3.75 2.18 -0.25
N ASN A 99 -4.47 1.45 -1.10
CA ASN A 99 -4.71 1.83 -2.49
C ASN A 99 -5.96 2.71 -2.62
N GLY A 100 -6.87 2.66 -1.64
CA GLY A 100 -8.18 3.32 -1.66
C GLY A 100 -9.17 2.65 -2.62
N GLY A 101 -9.15 1.32 -2.72
CA GLY A 101 -10.01 0.47 -3.55
C GLY A 101 -9.23 -0.53 -4.40
N ILE A 102 -9.87 -1.66 -4.72
CA ILE A 102 -9.31 -2.95 -5.20
C ILE A 102 -8.27 -2.96 -6.35
N ILE A 103 -8.23 -1.96 -7.25
CA ILE A 103 -7.40 -2.00 -8.49
C ILE A 103 -7.67 -3.25 -9.36
N ASP A 104 -8.94 -3.48 -9.72
CA ASP A 104 -9.28 -4.39 -10.82
C ASP A 104 -9.11 -3.69 -12.20
N ILE A 105 -9.28 -4.44 -13.30
CA ILE A 105 -9.19 -3.88 -14.66
C ILE A 105 -10.18 -2.73 -14.87
N ARG A 106 -11.37 -2.77 -14.23
CA ARG A 106 -12.37 -1.69 -14.35
C ARG A 106 -11.88 -0.44 -13.66
N GLN A 107 -11.30 -0.58 -12.47
CA GLN A 107 -10.77 0.51 -11.67
C GLN A 107 -9.54 1.17 -12.29
N LEU A 108 -8.70 0.43 -13.02
CA LEU A 108 -7.58 1.00 -13.77
C LEU A 108 -8.03 2.11 -14.74
N PHE A 109 -9.24 1.99 -15.33
CA PHE A 109 -9.81 2.96 -16.25
C PHE A 109 -10.87 3.90 -15.63
N THR A 110 -11.41 3.60 -14.45
CA THR A 110 -12.54 4.34 -13.85
C THR A 110 -12.22 5.06 -12.53
N ARG A 111 -11.06 4.83 -11.89
CA ARG A 111 -10.62 5.59 -10.70
C ARG A 111 -10.20 7.03 -11.05
N PRO A 112 -10.45 8.04 -10.19
CA PRO A 112 -11.37 8.03 -9.05
C PRO A 112 -12.83 8.22 -9.48
N ALA A 113 -13.06 8.65 -10.72
CA ALA A 113 -14.35 8.71 -11.40
C ALA A 113 -14.13 8.64 -12.91
N LEU A 114 -15.08 8.07 -13.65
CA LEU A 114 -15.06 8.02 -15.12
C LEU A 114 -15.06 9.45 -15.70
N ARG A 115 -13.88 9.94 -16.09
CA ARG A 115 -13.66 11.32 -16.54
C ARG A 115 -12.63 11.38 -17.66
N TRP A 116 -12.86 12.26 -18.62
CA TRP A 116 -11.90 12.65 -19.69
C TRP A 116 -10.54 13.15 -19.17
N SER A 117 -10.43 13.47 -17.89
CA SER A 117 -9.17 13.79 -17.21
C SER A 117 -9.30 13.38 -15.75
N PRO A 118 -8.78 12.20 -15.31
CA PRO A 118 -8.96 11.70 -13.95
C PRO A 118 -8.22 12.56 -12.90
N TYR A 119 -7.23 13.35 -13.31
CA TYR A 119 -6.42 14.20 -12.45
C TYR A 119 -7.02 15.58 -12.12
N LYS A 120 -8.25 15.90 -12.57
CA LYS A 120 -8.88 17.21 -12.29
C LYS A 120 -10.22 17.09 -11.57
N THR A 121 -10.48 18.02 -10.66
CA THR A 121 -11.79 18.17 -10.03
C THR A 121 -12.74 19.01 -10.91
N SER A 122 -13.95 19.28 -10.43
CA SER A 122 -14.86 20.26 -11.03
C SER A 122 -14.47 21.71 -10.70
N ALA A 123 -13.74 21.94 -9.62
CA ALA A 123 -13.21 23.24 -9.25
C ALA A 123 -11.96 23.56 -10.09
N LYS A 124 -11.86 24.81 -10.56
CA LYS A 124 -10.68 25.30 -11.29
C LYS A 124 -9.47 25.33 -10.36
N GLY A 125 -8.30 24.94 -10.87
CA GLY A 125 -7.04 24.95 -10.12
C GLY A 125 -6.84 23.80 -9.13
N ILE A 126 -7.81 22.90 -8.93
CA ILE A 126 -7.71 21.78 -7.99
C ILE A 126 -7.56 20.45 -8.73
N TYR A 127 -6.47 19.75 -8.44
CA TYR A 127 -6.00 18.52 -9.11
C TYR A 127 -5.85 17.36 -8.13
N LEU A 128 -5.94 16.14 -8.64
CA LEU A 128 -5.81 14.89 -7.88
C LEU A 128 -4.51 14.18 -8.29
N CYS A 129 -3.71 13.76 -7.31
CA CYS A 129 -2.33 13.28 -7.50
C CYS A 129 -1.97 12.00 -6.70
N SER A 130 -2.94 11.39 -6.00
CA SER A 130 -2.74 10.24 -5.11
C SER A 130 -2.90 8.88 -5.82
N SER A 131 -2.75 7.79 -5.05
CA SER A 131 -3.11 6.41 -5.44
C SER A 131 -4.58 6.23 -5.87
N SER A 132 -5.43 7.22 -5.60
CA SER A 132 -6.82 7.29 -6.07
C SER A 132 -6.93 7.67 -7.55
N THR A 133 -5.84 8.09 -8.20
CA THR A 133 -5.78 8.37 -9.65
C THR A 133 -4.96 7.31 -10.39
N PRO A 134 -5.18 7.09 -11.70
CA PRO A 134 -4.38 6.17 -12.49
C PRO A 134 -2.88 6.56 -12.47
N PRO A 135 -1.94 5.59 -12.59
CA PRO A 135 -2.17 4.16 -12.73
C PRO A 135 -2.60 3.43 -11.45
N GLY A 136 -2.65 4.08 -10.29
CA GLY A 136 -3.11 3.51 -9.03
C GLY A 136 -2.11 3.70 -7.89
N GLY A 137 -2.07 2.74 -6.96
CA GLY A 137 -1.12 2.73 -5.85
C GLY A 137 0.30 2.28 -6.23
N GLY A 138 1.23 2.52 -5.30
CA GLY A 138 2.66 2.22 -5.45
C GLY A 138 3.54 3.48 -5.44
N VAL A 139 4.84 3.30 -5.21
CA VAL A 139 5.80 4.39 -4.99
C VAL A 139 6.47 4.83 -6.30
N HIS A 140 5.70 4.91 -7.39
CA HIS A 140 6.20 5.15 -8.76
C HIS A 140 6.01 6.60 -9.26
N GLY A 141 5.48 7.51 -8.43
CA GLY A 141 5.35 8.96 -8.72
C GLY A 141 4.42 9.42 -9.87
N MET A 142 3.94 8.51 -10.72
CA MET A 142 3.20 8.85 -11.96
C MET A 142 1.91 9.64 -11.72
N CYS A 143 1.19 9.37 -10.62
CA CYS A 143 -0.04 10.09 -10.26
C CYS A 143 0.23 11.60 -10.06
N GLY A 144 1.29 11.94 -9.32
CA GLY A 144 1.77 13.31 -9.16
C GLY A 144 2.30 13.92 -10.46
N TYR A 145 3.08 13.15 -11.23
CA TYR A 145 3.58 13.59 -12.55
C TYR A 145 2.45 13.99 -13.51
N HIS A 146 1.40 13.17 -13.62
CA HIS A 146 0.26 13.46 -14.49
C HIS A 146 -0.60 14.61 -14.00
N ALA A 147 -0.80 14.73 -12.68
CA ALA A 147 -1.47 15.88 -12.07
C ALA A 147 -0.71 17.20 -12.34
N ALA A 148 0.60 17.22 -12.12
CA ALA A 148 1.46 18.38 -12.39
C ALA A 148 1.44 18.76 -13.88
N LYS A 149 1.50 17.77 -14.79
CA LYS A 149 1.37 18.00 -16.24
C LYS A 149 0.00 18.58 -16.62
N ARG A 150 -1.08 18.16 -15.95
CA ARG A 150 -2.42 18.72 -16.15
C ARG A 150 -2.51 20.16 -15.65
N ALA A 151 -2.00 20.44 -14.45
CA ALA A 151 -1.97 21.77 -13.87
C ALA A 151 -1.17 22.77 -14.74
N MET A 152 0.01 22.37 -15.24
CA MET A 152 0.80 23.23 -16.12
C MET A 152 0.08 23.62 -17.41
N LYS A 153 -0.65 22.68 -18.01
CA LYS A 153 -1.44 22.96 -19.21
C LYS A 153 -2.64 23.86 -18.93
N ASP A 154 -3.39 23.59 -17.86
CA ASP A 154 -4.65 24.26 -17.56
C ASP A 154 -4.47 25.65 -16.93
N VAL A 155 -3.39 25.88 -16.17
CA VAL A 155 -3.13 27.15 -15.44
C VAL A 155 -2.18 28.07 -16.21
N PHE A 156 -1.12 27.52 -16.81
CA PHE A 156 -0.05 28.30 -17.43
C PHE A 156 0.02 28.16 -18.96
N GLY A 157 -0.84 27.32 -19.57
CA GLY A 157 -0.79 27.03 -21.01
C GLY A 157 0.40 26.17 -21.45
N ILE A 158 1.21 25.66 -20.51
CA ILE A 158 2.47 24.98 -20.81
C ILE A 158 2.21 23.49 -21.06
N ASN A 159 2.43 23.03 -22.30
CA ASN A 159 2.48 21.60 -22.63
C ASN A 159 3.84 21.00 -22.20
N ALA A 160 4.08 20.91 -20.89
CA ALA A 160 5.35 20.46 -20.34
C ALA A 160 5.63 18.97 -20.65
N ARG A 161 6.86 18.70 -21.10
CA ARG A 161 7.44 17.34 -21.14
C ARG A 161 8.32 17.16 -19.90
N LEU A 162 7.66 16.89 -18.77
CA LEU A 162 8.35 16.56 -17.52
C LEU A 162 9.25 15.32 -17.71
N PRO A 163 10.40 15.23 -17.00
CA PRO A 163 11.15 13.98 -16.89
C PRO A 163 10.28 12.93 -16.20
N SER A 164 10.37 11.67 -16.65
CA SER A 164 9.65 10.58 -16.00
C SER A 164 10.12 10.42 -14.54
N PRO A 165 9.23 10.05 -13.61
CA PRO A 165 9.62 9.53 -12.31
C PRO A 165 10.66 8.40 -12.46
N LYS A 166 11.54 8.28 -11.48
CA LYS A 166 12.47 7.15 -11.34
C LYS A 166 11.78 6.01 -10.59
#